data_AF-A0A967CUU8-F1
#
_entry.id   AF-A0A967CUU8-F1
#
_cell.length_a   1.000
_cell.length_b   1.000
_cell.length_c   1.000
_cell.angle_alpha   90.00
_cell.angle_beta   90.00
_cell.angle_gamma   90.00
#
_symmetry.space_group_name_H-M   'P 1'
#
loop_
_entity.id
_entity.type
_entity.pdbx_description
1 polymer ?
#
loop_
_entity_poly.entity_id
_entity_poly.type
_entity_poly.pdbx_seq_one_letter_code
_entity_poly.pdbx_strand_id
1 'polypeptide(L)'
;MAPGHSLQPFLHGYPLKPSDVDLAALAGKIGHTFGRAELAAEALTHRGALDRQSELKAAFPHGNERLEFLGDRVLSLAVADLLLRLFPHEHEGELARRHAALVRAETLVEIATSIGLGADIRLGDSERAQGGTVRPTIIADALEALLGAVFLDAGFEASAACVRRLWGERLTSVAAAPRDPKTALQEWAQARRLPLPAYREVGRSASCRPRCRPRACA
;
A
#
# COMPACT_ATOMS: atom_id res chain seq x y z
N MET A 1 15.40 3.49 -27.91
CA MET A 1 14.12 3.09 -27.29
C MET A 1 14.41 1.85 -26.47
N ALA A 2 14.17 1.87 -25.15
CA ALA A 2 14.19 0.64 -24.37
C ALA A 2 13.14 -0.32 -24.96
N PRO A 3 13.43 -1.62 -25.10
CA PRO A 3 12.42 -2.58 -25.54
C PRO A 3 11.24 -2.50 -24.58
N GLY A 4 10.04 -2.27 -25.13
CA GLY A 4 8.82 -2.15 -24.34
C GLY A 4 8.59 -3.41 -23.51
N HIS A 5 8.13 -3.25 -22.27
CA HIS A 5 7.78 -4.37 -21.41
C HIS A 5 6.69 -5.23 -22.08
N SER A 6 6.76 -6.56 -21.96
CA SER A 6 5.83 -7.49 -22.65
C SER A 6 4.35 -7.27 -22.32
N LEU A 7 4.06 -6.66 -21.16
CA LEU A 7 2.71 -6.32 -20.72
C LEU A 7 2.17 -5.00 -21.30
N GLN A 8 3.01 -4.20 -21.97
CA GLN A 8 2.64 -2.87 -22.48
C GLN A 8 1.43 -2.88 -23.43
N PRO A 9 1.22 -3.86 -24.33
CA PRO A 9 0.02 -3.91 -25.18
C PRO A 9 -1.29 -4.04 -24.40
N PHE A 10 -1.22 -4.48 -23.15
CA PHE A 10 -2.38 -4.66 -22.27
C PHE A 10 -2.59 -3.46 -21.34
N LEU A 11 -1.74 -2.43 -21.42
CA LEU A 11 -1.84 -1.23 -20.60
C LEU A 11 -2.04 -0.03 -21.51
N HIS A 12 -2.90 0.90 -21.08
CA HIS A 12 -3.28 2.02 -21.91
C HIS A 12 -2.37 3.19 -21.59
N GLY A 13 -1.49 3.52 -22.52
CA GLY A 13 -0.62 4.68 -22.42
C GLY A 13 -0.38 5.23 -23.81
N TYR A 14 -1.39 5.89 -24.37
CA TYR A 14 -1.10 6.78 -25.50
C TYR A 14 -0.09 7.82 -25.04
N PRO A 15 0.83 8.26 -25.89
CA PRO A 15 1.82 9.25 -25.52
C PRO A 15 1.11 10.56 -25.18
N LEU A 16 0.85 10.78 -23.89
CA LEU A 16 0.54 12.10 -23.36
C LEU A 16 1.83 12.90 -23.28
N LYS A 17 1.70 14.21 -23.48
CA LYS A 17 2.85 15.10 -23.30
C LYS A 17 3.33 15.00 -21.84
N PRO A 18 4.64 14.92 -21.59
CA PRO A 18 5.23 14.86 -20.25
C PRO A 18 4.91 16.04 -19.31
N SER A 19 4.16 17.04 -19.77
CA SER A 19 4.03 18.37 -19.15
C SER A 19 3.33 18.40 -17.79
N ASP A 20 2.73 17.29 -17.36
CA ASP A 20 1.76 17.32 -16.26
C ASP A 20 2.26 16.64 -14.97
N VAL A 21 3.45 16.03 -14.96
CA VAL A 21 4.09 15.44 -13.75
C VAL A 21 5.51 15.98 -13.63
N ASP A 22 5.86 16.51 -12.46
CA ASP A 22 7.27 16.79 -12.14
C ASP A 22 7.99 15.47 -11.84
N LEU A 23 8.53 14.85 -12.90
CA LEU A 23 9.25 13.58 -12.82
C LEU A 23 10.51 13.68 -11.95
N ALA A 24 11.15 14.85 -11.88
CA ALA A 24 12.34 15.03 -11.06
C ALA A 24 11.99 15.03 -9.57
N ALA A 25 10.92 15.74 -9.19
CA ALA A 25 10.40 15.70 -7.83
C ALA A 25 9.93 14.29 -7.45
N LEU A 26 9.19 13.61 -8.33
CA LEU A 26 8.72 12.25 -8.11
C LEU A 26 9.89 11.27 -7.96
N ALA A 27 10.91 11.36 -8.81
CA ALA A 27 12.11 10.53 -8.73
C ALA A 27 12.84 10.71 -7.39
N GLY A 28 12.91 11.95 -6.90
CA GLY A 28 13.45 12.25 -5.57
C GLY A 28 12.67 11.59 -4.43
N LYS A 29 11.34 11.46 -4.54
CA LYS A 29 10.48 10.78 -3.57
C LYS A 29 10.71 9.26 -3.60
N ILE A 30 10.51 8.62 -4.75
CA ILE A 30 10.49 7.14 -4.85
C ILE A 30 11.85 6.48 -5.11
N GLY A 31 12.86 7.25 -5.54
CA GLY A 31 14.20 6.73 -5.84
C GLY A 31 14.31 6.06 -7.21
N HIS A 32 13.40 6.36 -8.15
CA HIS A 32 13.40 5.83 -9.52
C HIS A 32 13.20 6.96 -10.52
N THR A 33 14.03 6.99 -11.56
CA THR A 33 13.88 7.95 -12.68
C THR A 33 13.17 7.25 -13.83
N PHE A 34 11.97 7.71 -14.17
CA PHE A 34 11.18 7.10 -15.23
C PHE A 34 11.82 7.34 -16.61
N GLY A 35 12.04 6.26 -17.36
CA GLY A 35 12.33 6.32 -18.79
C GLY A 35 11.08 6.67 -19.61
N ARG A 36 9.90 6.33 -19.08
CA ARG A 36 8.59 6.52 -19.68
C ARG A 36 7.68 7.37 -18.80
N ALA A 37 7.60 8.65 -19.11
CA ALA A 37 6.80 9.65 -18.37
C ALA A 37 5.32 9.28 -18.27
N GLU A 38 4.78 8.63 -19.30
CA GLU A 38 3.37 8.25 -19.38
C GLU A 38 2.96 7.24 -18.29
N LEU A 39 3.88 6.38 -17.84
CA LEU A 39 3.61 5.42 -16.78
C LEU A 39 3.44 6.11 -15.42
N ALA A 40 4.29 7.10 -15.12
CA ALA A 40 4.14 7.93 -13.93
C ALA A 40 2.84 8.75 -13.99
N ALA A 41 2.51 9.28 -15.17
CA ALA A 41 1.28 10.04 -15.36
C ALA A 41 0.02 9.17 -15.20
N GLU A 42 0.00 7.95 -15.72
CA GLU A 42 -1.10 6.99 -15.55
C GLU A 42 -1.26 6.62 -14.07
N ALA A 43 -0.17 6.26 -13.38
CA ALA A 43 -0.18 5.87 -11.97
C ALA A 43 -0.74 6.95 -11.03
N LEU A 44 -0.50 8.22 -11.35
CA LEU A 44 -0.99 9.37 -10.59
C LEU A 44 -2.38 9.85 -11.02
N THR A 45 -3.05 9.18 -11.96
CA THR A 45 -4.38 9.58 -12.44
C THR A 45 -5.46 8.66 -11.89
N HIS A 46 -6.13 9.10 -10.82
CA HIS A 46 -7.27 8.38 -10.29
C HIS A 46 -8.45 8.40 -11.28
N ARG A 47 -9.24 7.32 -11.34
CA ARG A 47 -10.37 7.19 -12.26
C ARG A 47 -11.36 8.35 -12.20
N GLY A 48 -11.59 8.92 -11.01
CA GLY A 48 -12.48 10.08 -10.85
C GLY A 48 -12.01 11.35 -11.56
N ALA A 49 -10.74 11.45 -11.98
CA ALA A 49 -10.24 12.56 -12.78
C ALA A 49 -10.70 12.50 -14.26
N LEU A 50 -11.14 11.33 -14.73
CA LEU A 50 -11.42 11.07 -16.14
C LEU A 50 -12.77 11.60 -16.63
N ASP A 51 -13.70 11.90 -15.72
CA ASP A 51 -15.11 12.18 -16.07
C ASP A 51 -15.29 13.44 -16.92
N ARG A 52 -14.39 14.43 -16.83
CA ARG A 52 -14.48 15.71 -17.55
C ARG A 52 -13.29 16.02 -18.47
N GLN A 53 -12.27 15.17 -18.49
CA GLN A 53 -11.08 15.37 -19.29
C GLN A 53 -11.01 14.31 -20.39
N SER A 54 -11.61 14.62 -21.54
CA SER A 54 -11.69 13.71 -22.69
C SER A 54 -10.32 13.24 -23.17
N GLU A 55 -9.31 14.11 -23.10
CA GLU A 55 -7.92 13.79 -23.47
C GLU A 55 -7.28 12.80 -22.48
N LEU A 56 -7.40 13.03 -21.17
CA LEU A 56 -6.94 12.07 -20.15
C LEU A 56 -7.69 10.74 -20.24
N LYS A 57 -9.00 10.77 -20.47
CA LYS A 57 -9.81 9.56 -20.63
C LYS A 57 -9.45 8.78 -21.89
N ALA A 58 -9.07 9.45 -22.97
CA ALA A 58 -8.56 8.80 -24.17
C ALA A 58 -7.19 8.14 -23.93
N ALA A 59 -6.33 8.78 -23.15
CA ALA A 59 -5.00 8.26 -22.85
C ALA A 59 -5.00 7.15 -21.79
N PHE A 60 -5.77 7.34 -20.72
CA PHE A 60 -5.86 6.49 -19.53
C PHE A 60 -7.33 6.12 -19.24
N PRO A 61 -7.99 5.31 -20.08
CA PRO A 61 -9.42 5.00 -19.97
C PRO A 61 -9.82 4.34 -18.64
N HIS A 62 -8.86 3.74 -17.93
CA HIS A 62 -9.06 3.10 -16.63
C HIS A 62 -8.35 3.86 -15.49
N GLY A 63 -7.70 4.99 -15.78
CA GLY A 63 -6.83 5.67 -14.81
C GLY A 63 -5.75 4.71 -14.31
N ASN A 64 -5.47 4.78 -13.02
CA ASN A 64 -4.44 3.97 -12.39
C ASN A 64 -4.86 2.53 -11.98
N GLU A 65 -6.14 2.14 -12.11
CA GLU A 65 -6.68 0.87 -11.59
C GLU A 65 -5.91 -0.39 -12.09
N ARG A 66 -5.46 -0.37 -13.35
CA ARG A 66 -4.69 -1.50 -13.92
C ARG A 66 -3.27 -1.57 -13.38
N LEU A 67 -2.65 -0.40 -13.15
CA LEU A 67 -1.33 -0.29 -12.56
C LEU A 67 -1.36 -0.63 -11.07
N GLU A 68 -2.40 -0.21 -10.35
CA GLU A 68 -2.69 -0.60 -8.96
C GLU A 68 -2.76 -2.13 -8.85
N PHE A 69 -3.58 -2.77 -9.69
CA PHE A 69 -3.70 -4.23 -9.71
C PHE A 69 -2.35 -4.94 -9.91
N LEU A 70 -1.49 -4.44 -10.79
CA LEU A 70 -0.15 -5.00 -10.99
C LEU A 70 0.77 -4.68 -9.81
N GLY A 71 0.70 -3.45 -9.34
CA GLY A 71 1.49 -2.86 -8.28
C GLY A 71 1.36 -3.57 -6.95
N ASP A 72 0.15 -3.91 -6.53
CA ASP A 72 -0.10 -4.71 -5.32
C ASP A 72 0.68 -6.05 -5.35
N ARG A 73 0.74 -6.71 -6.51
CA ARG A 73 1.38 -8.03 -6.67
C ARG A 73 2.89 -7.87 -6.68
N VAL A 74 3.39 -6.83 -7.33
CA VAL A 74 4.81 -6.45 -7.31
C VAL A 74 5.24 -6.09 -5.89
N LEU A 75 4.46 -5.29 -5.18
CA LEU A 75 4.71 -4.92 -3.78
C LEU A 75 4.74 -6.17 -2.89
N SER A 76 3.73 -7.03 -3.01
CA SER A 76 3.63 -8.25 -2.23
C SER A 76 4.84 -9.16 -2.44
N LEU A 77 5.29 -9.35 -3.69
CA LEU A 77 6.49 -10.13 -3.99
C LEU A 77 7.78 -9.46 -3.48
N ALA A 78 7.91 -8.14 -3.66
CA ALA A 78 9.08 -7.39 -3.20
C ALA A 78 9.23 -7.45 -1.67
N VAL A 79 8.15 -7.28 -0.93
CA VAL A 79 8.15 -7.41 0.53
C VAL A 79 8.48 -8.84 0.95
N ALA A 80 7.91 -9.86 0.29
CA ALA A 80 8.22 -11.26 0.58
C ALA A 80 9.71 -11.59 0.36
N ASP A 81 10.31 -11.17 -0.76
CA ASP A 81 11.74 -11.33 -1.04
C ASP A 81 12.61 -10.63 0.02
N LEU A 82 12.29 -9.39 0.37
CA LEU A 82 13.01 -8.63 1.40
C LEU A 82 12.94 -9.32 2.77
N LEU A 83 11.77 -9.80 3.17
CA LEU A 83 11.59 -10.49 4.45
C LEU A 83 12.38 -11.80 4.52
N LEU A 84 12.38 -12.61 3.45
CA LEU A 84 13.17 -13.85 3.40
C LEU A 84 14.68 -13.58 3.56
N ARG A 85 15.17 -12.47 3.02
CA ARG A 85 16.58 -12.07 3.15
C ARG A 85 16.91 -11.51 4.54
N LEU A 86 16.00 -10.73 5.12
CA LEU A 86 16.19 -10.09 6.43
C LEU A 86 16.01 -11.07 7.59
N PHE A 87 15.14 -12.06 7.44
CA PHE A 87 14.77 -13.02 8.49
C PHE A 87 14.92 -14.48 8.01
N PRO A 88 16.13 -14.94 7.65
CA PRO A 88 16.36 -16.25 7.03
C PRO A 88 16.05 -17.46 7.94
N HIS A 89 15.82 -17.22 9.23
CA HIS A 89 15.54 -18.24 10.24
C HIS A 89 14.08 -18.24 10.72
N GLU A 90 13.26 -17.33 10.19
CA GLU A 90 11.84 -17.29 10.52
C GLU A 90 11.03 -18.29 9.69
N HIS A 91 9.99 -18.83 10.32
CA HIS A 91 9.07 -19.77 9.68
C HIS A 91 8.01 -18.99 8.89
N GLU A 92 7.34 -19.64 7.94
CA GLU A 92 6.30 -19.06 7.09
C GLU A 92 5.27 -18.21 7.87
N GLY A 93 4.79 -18.71 9.01
CA GLY A 93 3.78 -18.00 9.82
C GLY A 93 4.26 -16.66 10.40
N GLU A 94 5.56 -16.54 10.75
CA GLU A 94 6.13 -15.27 11.21
C GLU A 94 6.28 -14.29 10.03
N LEU A 95 6.81 -14.79 8.91
CA LEU A 95 7.00 -14.03 7.67
C LEU A 95 5.65 -13.52 7.12
N ALA A 96 4.61 -14.34 7.12
CA ALA A 96 3.27 -13.97 6.67
C ALA A 96 2.67 -12.84 7.52
N ARG A 97 2.90 -12.84 8.83
CA ARG A 97 2.42 -11.75 9.70
C ARG A 97 3.16 -10.44 9.46
N ARG A 98 4.49 -10.50 9.30
CA ARG A 98 5.29 -9.33 8.92
C ARG A 98 4.86 -8.78 7.57
N HIS A 99 4.69 -9.67 6.59
CA HIS A 99 4.23 -9.35 5.24
C HIS A 99 2.89 -8.61 5.28
N ALA A 100 1.87 -9.20 5.90
CA ALA A 100 0.54 -8.58 6.04
C ALA A 100 0.60 -7.21 6.73
N ALA A 101 1.45 -7.04 7.74
CA ALA A 101 1.63 -5.76 8.43
C ALA A 101 2.30 -4.69 7.55
N LEU A 102 3.15 -5.10 6.60
CA LEU A 102 3.90 -4.20 5.71
C LEU A 102 3.10 -3.81 4.46
N VAL A 103 2.21 -4.67 3.97
CA VAL A 103 1.41 -4.42 2.74
C VAL A 103 -0.02 -3.95 3.02
N ARG A 104 -0.41 -3.75 4.28
CA ARG A 104 -1.75 -3.25 4.62
C ARG A 104 -1.93 -1.78 4.26
N ALA A 105 -3.17 -1.42 3.94
CA ALA A 105 -3.56 -0.08 3.50
C ALA A 105 -3.05 1.03 4.44
N GLU A 106 -3.10 0.87 5.77
CA GLU A 106 -2.65 1.94 6.67
C GLU A 106 -1.14 2.22 6.53
N THR A 107 -0.33 1.17 6.33
CA THR A 107 1.11 1.32 6.13
C THR A 107 1.41 2.00 4.79
N LEU A 108 0.67 1.66 3.73
CA LEU A 108 0.79 2.33 2.44
C LEU A 108 0.44 3.82 2.54
N VAL A 109 -0.65 4.16 3.24
CA VAL A 109 -1.08 5.55 3.47
C VAL A 109 -0.01 6.33 4.24
N GLU A 110 0.55 5.77 5.30
CA GLU A 110 1.62 6.39 6.08
C GLU A 110 2.85 6.68 5.20
N ILE A 111 3.28 5.71 4.40
CA ILE A 111 4.44 5.85 3.51
C ILE A 111 4.17 6.90 2.44
N ALA A 112 3.06 6.79 1.72
CA ALA A 112 2.68 7.72 0.65
C ALA A 112 2.48 9.15 1.16
N THR A 113 1.92 9.31 2.37
CA THR A 113 1.78 10.61 3.02
C THR A 113 3.14 11.18 3.41
N SER A 114 4.06 10.35 3.94
CA SER A 114 5.40 10.79 4.34
C SER A 114 6.25 11.35 3.18
N ILE A 115 6.01 10.87 1.96
CA ILE A 115 6.66 11.38 0.74
C ILE A 115 5.86 12.50 0.06
N GLY A 116 4.71 12.90 0.62
CA GLY A 116 3.85 13.91 0.03
C GLY A 116 3.27 13.50 -1.32
N LEU A 117 2.90 12.23 -1.50
CA LEU A 117 2.37 11.70 -2.75
C LEU A 117 0.99 12.29 -3.10
N GLY A 118 0.17 12.57 -2.09
CA GLY A 118 -1.21 13.05 -2.29
C GLY A 118 -1.30 14.33 -3.12
N ALA A 119 -0.27 15.19 -3.09
CA ALA A 119 -0.22 16.42 -3.88
C ALA A 119 0.00 16.18 -5.38
N ASP A 120 0.54 15.01 -5.75
CA ASP A 120 0.83 14.67 -7.14
C ASP A 120 -0.35 13.95 -7.83
N ILE A 121 -1.35 13.52 -7.07
CA ILE A 121 -2.49 12.72 -7.58
C ILE A 121 -3.51 13.63 -8.29
N ARG A 122 -3.87 13.27 -9.51
CA ARG A 122 -4.96 13.90 -10.26
C ARG A 122 -6.29 13.31 -9.83
N LEU A 123 -7.19 14.19 -9.39
CA LEU A 123 -8.52 13.85 -8.88
C LEU A 123 -9.61 14.65 -9.60
N GLY A 124 -10.84 14.13 -9.55
CA GLY A 124 -12.04 14.85 -10.00
C GLY A 124 -12.45 15.96 -9.04
N ASP A 125 -13.38 16.83 -9.44
CA ASP A 125 -13.80 17.98 -8.61
C ASP A 125 -14.53 17.56 -7.33
N SER A 126 -15.27 16.45 -7.37
CA SER A 126 -15.97 15.88 -6.22
C SER A 126 -15.03 15.39 -5.12
N GLU A 127 -13.81 14.97 -5.47
CA GLU A 127 -12.73 14.64 -4.53
C GLU A 127 -12.07 15.90 -3.98
N ARG A 128 -11.75 16.86 -4.86
CA ARG A 128 -11.14 18.14 -4.46
C ARG A 128 -12.03 18.96 -3.51
N ALA A 129 -13.35 18.82 -3.66
CA ALA A 129 -14.35 19.51 -2.84
C ALA A 129 -14.31 19.12 -1.35
N GLN A 130 -13.66 18.02 -0.96
CA GLN A 130 -13.49 17.61 0.45
C GLN A 130 -12.35 18.38 1.17
N GLY A 131 -12.18 19.66 0.85
CA GLY A 131 -11.20 20.53 1.53
C GLY A 131 -9.73 20.17 1.26
N GLY A 132 -9.44 19.51 0.14
CA GLY A 132 -8.06 19.20 -0.28
C GLY A 132 -7.40 18.00 0.39
N THR A 133 -8.09 17.29 1.30
CA THR A 133 -7.56 16.04 1.88
C THR A 133 -7.93 14.87 0.97
N VAL A 134 -6.94 14.24 0.35
CA VAL A 134 -7.14 13.06 -0.49
C VAL A 134 -7.54 11.88 0.40
N ARG A 135 -8.52 11.08 -0.04
CA ARG A 135 -8.98 9.91 0.70
C ARG A 135 -7.81 8.92 0.90
N PRO A 136 -7.63 8.33 2.09
CA PRO A 136 -6.54 7.39 2.36
C PRO A 136 -6.46 6.23 1.36
N THR A 137 -7.61 5.67 0.95
CA THR A 137 -7.64 4.58 -0.03
C THR A 137 -6.98 4.99 -1.35
N ILE A 138 -7.32 6.17 -1.89
CA ILE A 138 -6.74 6.66 -3.15
C ILE A 138 -5.23 6.89 -3.04
N ILE A 139 -4.77 7.34 -1.87
CA ILE A 139 -3.34 7.53 -1.61
C ILE A 139 -2.60 6.17 -1.65
N ALA A 140 -3.18 5.13 -1.05
CA ALA A 140 -2.62 3.77 -1.09
C ALA A 140 -2.62 3.22 -2.51
N ASP A 141 -3.76 3.30 -3.21
CA ASP A 141 -3.93 2.80 -4.58
C ASP A 141 -2.92 3.47 -5.54
N ALA A 142 -2.68 4.79 -5.37
CA ALA A 142 -1.70 5.52 -6.17
C ALA A 142 -0.25 5.07 -5.89
N LEU A 143 0.08 4.72 -4.64
CA LEU A 143 1.40 4.18 -4.31
C LEU A 143 1.62 2.81 -4.94
N GLU A 144 0.61 1.93 -4.90
CA GLU A 144 0.67 0.62 -5.58
C GLU A 144 0.81 0.82 -7.08
N ALA A 145 -0.01 1.69 -7.68
CA ALA A 145 0.07 2.01 -9.10
C ALA A 145 1.45 2.54 -9.51
N LEU A 146 2.11 3.35 -8.67
CA LEU A 146 3.49 3.78 -8.92
C LEU A 146 4.48 2.62 -8.93
N LEU A 147 4.34 1.66 -8.01
CA LEU A 147 5.21 0.47 -8.00
C LEU A 147 4.97 -0.41 -9.25
N GLY A 148 3.73 -0.49 -9.72
CA GLY A 148 3.37 -1.12 -11.00
C GLY A 148 3.97 -0.38 -12.20
N ALA A 149 3.95 0.95 -12.18
CA ALA A 149 4.59 1.78 -13.20
C ALA A 149 6.11 1.57 -13.24
N VAL A 150 6.80 1.57 -12.09
CA VAL A 150 8.24 1.30 -12.02
C VAL A 150 8.57 -0.09 -12.58
N PHE A 151 7.74 -1.09 -12.28
CA PHE A 151 7.94 -2.45 -12.76
C PHE A 151 7.90 -2.53 -14.30
N LEU A 152 7.02 -1.78 -14.93
CA LEU A 152 6.89 -1.75 -16.39
C LEU A 152 7.97 -0.90 -17.06
N ASP A 153 8.54 0.06 -16.34
CA ASP A 153 9.60 0.93 -16.83
C ASP A 153 10.98 0.24 -16.76
N ALA A 154 11.27 -0.45 -15.65
CA ALA A 154 12.61 -0.96 -15.35
C ALA A 154 12.67 -2.37 -14.72
N GLY A 155 11.53 -3.05 -14.58
CA GLY A 155 11.46 -4.43 -14.07
C GLY A 155 11.41 -4.54 -12.54
N PHE A 156 11.38 -5.79 -12.07
CA PHE A 156 11.18 -6.13 -10.66
C PHE A 156 12.25 -5.55 -9.73
N GLU A 157 13.52 -5.62 -10.09
CA GLU A 157 14.63 -5.14 -9.26
C GLU A 157 14.52 -3.63 -8.95
N ALA A 158 14.06 -2.83 -9.92
CA ALA A 158 13.82 -1.40 -9.71
C ALA A 158 12.65 -1.16 -8.75
N SER A 159 11.56 -1.91 -8.89
CA SER A 159 10.43 -1.84 -7.96
C SER A 159 10.81 -2.29 -6.54
N ALA A 160 11.57 -3.38 -6.40
CA ALA A 160 12.06 -3.86 -5.11
C ALA A 160 13.00 -2.86 -4.43
N ALA A 161 13.85 -2.17 -5.21
CA ALA A 161 14.68 -1.08 -4.70
C ALA A 161 13.84 0.10 -4.19
N CYS A 162 12.75 0.46 -4.89
CA CYS A 162 11.79 1.47 -4.43
C CYS A 162 11.13 1.05 -3.12
N VAL A 163 10.62 -0.18 -3.03
CA VAL A 163 10.00 -0.72 -1.80
C VAL A 163 10.98 -0.67 -0.64
N ARG A 164 12.23 -1.15 -0.83
CA ARG A 164 13.26 -1.13 0.21
C ARG A 164 13.51 0.29 0.72
N ARG A 165 13.61 1.27 -0.18
CA ARG A 165 13.81 2.69 0.17
C ARG A 165 12.62 3.25 0.95
N LEU A 166 11.40 3.03 0.44
CA LEU A 166 10.18 3.64 0.97
C LEU A 166 9.77 3.05 2.33
N TRP A 167 9.93 1.73 2.51
CA TRP A 167 9.65 1.10 3.79
C TRP A 167 10.76 1.36 4.81
N GLY A 168 12.03 1.41 4.38
CA GLY A 168 13.16 1.75 5.24
C GLY A 168 13.20 0.89 6.51
N GLU A 169 13.27 1.54 7.67
CA GLU A 169 13.33 0.88 8.98
C GLU A 169 12.08 0.03 9.30
N ARG A 170 10.93 0.28 8.64
CA ARG A 170 9.69 -0.50 8.85
C ARG A 170 9.91 -1.98 8.55
N LEU A 171 10.76 -2.31 7.59
CA LEU A 171 11.08 -3.70 7.25
C LEU A 171 11.63 -4.48 8.46
N THR A 172 12.36 -3.80 9.34
CA THR A 172 12.98 -4.38 10.53
C THR A 172 12.20 -4.10 11.81
N SER A 173 11.47 -2.99 11.87
CA SER A 173 10.80 -2.52 13.09
C SER A 173 9.43 -3.16 13.33
N VAL A 174 8.82 -3.77 12.30
CA VAL A 174 7.62 -4.59 12.49
C VAL A 174 8.04 -5.79 13.32
N ALA A 175 7.91 -5.71 14.65
CA ALA A 175 8.01 -6.88 15.50
C ALA A 175 7.01 -7.91 14.96
N ALA A 176 7.35 -9.21 15.01
CA ALA A 176 6.36 -10.24 14.73
C ALA A 176 5.09 -9.90 15.51
N ALA A 177 3.99 -9.60 14.81
CA ALA A 177 2.77 -9.13 15.45
C ALA A 177 2.45 -10.11 16.59
N PRO A 178 2.06 -9.63 17.79
CA PRO A 178 1.78 -10.50 18.92
C PRO A 178 0.84 -11.61 18.44
N ARG A 179 1.27 -12.86 18.60
CA ARG A 179 0.49 -14.03 18.21
C ARG A 179 -0.88 -13.86 18.85
N ASP A 180 -1.96 -13.88 18.07
CA ASP A 180 -3.31 -13.77 18.61
C ASP A 180 -3.42 -14.78 19.76
N PRO A 181 -3.71 -14.35 21.00
CA PRO A 181 -3.62 -15.23 22.16
C PRO A 181 -4.50 -16.47 22.03
N LYS A 182 -5.61 -16.37 21.29
CA LYS A 182 -6.51 -17.49 21.01
C LYS A 182 -5.89 -18.44 19.99
N THR A 183 -5.33 -17.95 18.89
CA THR A 183 -4.60 -18.79 17.92
C THR A 183 -3.38 -19.45 18.56
N ALA A 184 -2.60 -18.72 19.36
CA ALA A 184 -1.44 -19.24 20.08
C ALA A 184 -1.83 -20.38 21.04
N LEU A 185 -2.93 -20.23 21.78
CA LEU A 185 -3.43 -21.27 22.69
C LEU A 185 -3.96 -22.48 21.92
N GLN A 186 -4.62 -22.26 20.78
CA GLN A 186 -5.11 -23.34 19.91
C GLN A 186 -3.95 -24.18 19.36
N GLU A 187 -2.91 -23.55 18.82
CA GLU A 187 -1.74 -24.23 18.29
C GLU A 187 -0.96 -24.96 19.40
N TRP A 188 -0.84 -24.35 20.59
CA TRP A 188 -0.21 -24.98 21.76
C TRP A 188 -0.96 -26.26 22.19
N ALA A 189 -2.30 -26.22 22.20
CA ALA A 189 -3.14 -27.35 22.57
C ALA A 189 -3.05 -28.47 21.51
N GLN A 190 -3.14 -28.12 20.23
CA GLN A 190 -3.03 -29.07 19.13
C GLN A 190 -1.64 -29.76 19.09
N ALA A 191 -0.55 -29.01 19.28
CA ALA A 191 0.80 -29.55 19.34
C ALA A 191 0.99 -30.60 20.46
N ARG A 192 0.17 -30.52 21.51
CA ARG A 192 0.15 -31.45 22.65
C ARG A 192 -0.95 -32.51 22.58
N ARG A 193 -1.68 -32.59 21.46
CA ARG A 193 -2.85 -33.45 21.28
C ARG A 193 -3.93 -33.25 22.34
N LEU A 194 -4.04 -32.03 22.86
CA LEU A 194 -5.10 -31.62 23.78
C LEU A 194 -6.34 -31.20 22.98
N PRO A 195 -7.55 -31.32 23.56
CA PRO A 195 -8.76 -30.79 22.94
C PRO A 195 -8.67 -29.27 22.74
N LEU A 196 -9.37 -28.77 21.71
CA LEU A 196 -9.39 -27.34 21.40
C LEU A 196 -9.93 -26.52 22.58
N PRO A 197 -9.36 -25.33 22.86
CA PRO A 197 -9.83 -24.47 23.94
C PRO A 197 -11.30 -24.06 23.75
N ALA A 198 -12.14 -24.32 24.75
CA ALA A 198 -13.53 -23.89 24.78
C ALA A 198 -13.64 -22.56 25.54
N TYR A 199 -14.28 -21.56 24.92
CA TYR A 199 -14.51 -20.25 25.54
C TYR A 199 -15.98 -20.17 25.97
N ARG A 200 -16.21 -19.90 27.25
CA ARG A 200 -17.55 -19.64 27.81
C ARG A 200 -17.56 -18.24 28.40
N GLU A 201 -18.54 -17.43 28.01
CA GLU A 201 -18.76 -16.13 28.62
C GLU A 201 -19.24 -16.32 30.07
N VAL A 202 -18.46 -15.85 31.03
CA VAL A 202 -18.75 -15.99 32.48
C VAL A 202 -19.51 -14.79 33.05
N GLY A 203 -19.63 -13.72 32.28
CA GLY A 203 -20.36 -12.52 32.68
C GLY A 203 -20.12 -11.37 31.72
N ARG A 204 -21.07 -10.44 31.68
CA ARG A 204 -21.01 -9.21 30.89
C ARG A 204 -21.48 -8.06 31.76
N SER A 205 -20.59 -7.16 32.13
CA SER A 205 -20.96 -5.93 32.84
C SER A 205 -21.34 -4.87 31.81
N ALA A 206 -22.57 -4.35 31.87
CA ALA A 206 -22.97 -3.19 31.07
C ALA A 206 -22.08 -1.98 31.44
N SER A 207 -21.64 -1.22 30.44
CA SER A 207 -20.67 -0.12 30.62
C SER A 207 -21.11 0.89 31.68
N CYS A 208 -20.22 1.19 32.61
CA CYS A 208 -20.30 2.42 33.39
C CYS A 208 -20.05 3.60 32.44
N ARG A 209 -21.03 4.49 32.24
CA ARG A 209 -20.79 5.79 31.59
C ARG A 209 -19.88 6.62 32.51
N PRO A 210 -18.88 7.37 32.00
CA PRO A 210 -18.03 8.19 32.84
C PRO A 210 -18.81 9.42 33.31
N ARG A 211 -19.39 9.35 34.50
CA ARG A 211 -19.53 10.52 35.37
C ARG A 211 -18.82 10.20 36.67
N CYS A 212 -17.50 10.42 36.68
CA CYS A 212 -16.77 10.65 37.91
C CYS A 212 -17.40 11.87 38.60
N ARG A 213 -18.18 11.63 39.65
CA ARG A 213 -18.29 12.57 40.76
C ARG A 213 -17.69 11.89 41.99
N PRO A 214 -16.67 12.47 42.63
CA PRO A 214 -16.23 11.98 43.91
C PRO A 214 -17.34 12.27 44.92
N ARG A 215 -17.97 11.23 45.47
CA ARG A 215 -18.70 11.39 46.73
C ARG A 215 -17.66 11.31 47.84
N ALA A 216 -17.42 12.45 48.47
CA ALA A 216 -16.78 12.51 49.77
C ALA A 216 -17.62 11.67 50.75
N CYS A 217 -16.97 10.74 51.45
CA CYS A 217 -17.51 10.15 52.67
C CYS A 217 -17.51 11.24 53.75
N ALA A 218 -18.67 11.41 54.39
CA ALA A 218 -18.82 12.00 55.72
C ALA A 218 -19.41 10.91 56.62
#